data_AF-A0A445MQI1-F1
#
_entry.id   AF-A0A445MQI1-F1
#
_cell.length_a   1.000
_cell.length_b   1.000
_cell.length_c   1.000
_cell.angle_alpha   90.00
_cell.angle_beta   90.00
_cell.angle_gamma   90.00
#
_symmetry.space_group_name_H-M   'P 1'
#
loop_
_entity.id
_entity.type
_entity.pdbx_description
1 polymer ?
#
loop_
_entity_poly.entity_id
_entity_poly.type
_entity_poly.pdbx_seq_one_letter_code
_entity_poly.pdbx_strand_id
1 'polypeptide(L)'
;MSINNDNSEATETIQAEDVEAYMDKQRLKSLFEARNEAAKAIRDSSLNRLKAQERGASSEFAKQVVNDRIASCVRAYIAECEPLLRNTESGRRLLYETEIFTFNVPLRKATQDGGTASFNEIIDIPTGEYEGREITIQGLDQYMRFDAATVKYGEKTFSRGGGGVYEENGFVDNTFTAQIPMPVRLSETIFRELNDLLAQLNIGLQAETNDDEGVDFDYSDLI
;
A
#
# COMPACT_ATOMS: atom_id res chain seq x y z
N MET A 1 -66.40 8.08 6.85
CA MET A 1 -65.31 8.70 6.07
C MET A 1 -64.55 9.56 7.08
N SER A 2 -63.51 9.04 7.74
CA SER A 2 -62.08 9.15 7.35
C SER A 2 -61.78 10.57 6.86
N ILE A 3 -60.85 11.31 7.47
CA ILE A 3 -59.42 11.01 7.58
C ILE A 3 -58.86 11.60 8.89
N ASN A 4 -58.39 10.75 9.80
CA ASN A 4 -57.35 11.11 10.78
C ASN A 4 -56.03 10.68 10.14
N ASN A 5 -55.17 11.63 9.81
CA ASN A 5 -53.82 11.34 9.35
C ASN A 5 -52.85 12.38 9.94
N ASP A 6 -52.81 12.45 11.28
CA ASP A 6 -51.62 12.94 11.98
C ASP A 6 -50.64 11.77 12.08
N ASN A 7 -50.05 11.42 10.94
CA ASN A 7 -48.84 10.62 10.91
C ASN A 7 -47.69 11.57 11.27
N SER A 8 -47.62 11.93 12.56
CA SER A 8 -46.41 12.46 13.15
C SER A 8 -45.39 11.34 13.08
N GLU A 9 -44.59 11.33 12.02
CA GLU A 9 -43.32 10.61 11.95
C GLU A 9 -42.52 10.99 13.19
N ALA A 10 -42.63 10.17 14.24
CA ALA A 10 -41.71 10.22 15.36
C ALA A 10 -40.35 9.90 14.75
N THR A 11 -39.59 10.97 14.49
CA THR A 11 -38.17 10.87 14.25
C THR A 11 -37.62 10.26 15.53
N GLU A 12 -37.38 8.95 15.53
CA GLU A 12 -36.70 8.26 16.62
C GLU A 12 -35.31 8.89 16.76
N THR A 13 -35.28 9.92 17.59
CA THR A 13 -34.06 10.52 18.08
C THR A 13 -33.57 9.55 19.13
N ILE A 14 -32.71 8.63 18.71
CA ILE A 14 -31.97 7.78 19.63
C ILE A 14 -31.22 8.73 20.56
N GLN A 15 -31.72 8.89 21.79
CA GLN A 15 -31.03 9.65 22.82
C GLN A 15 -29.73 8.91 23.12
N ALA A 16 -28.62 9.60 22.88
CA ALA A 16 -27.30 9.06 23.06
C ALA A 16 -26.98 8.95 24.56
N GLU A 17 -27.30 7.80 25.16
CA GLU A 17 -26.82 7.47 26.50
C GLU A 17 -25.37 6.96 26.47
N ASP A 18 -24.82 6.62 25.31
CA ASP A 18 -23.41 6.26 25.19
C ASP A 18 -22.84 6.57 23.79
N VAL A 19 -22.54 7.85 23.55
CA VAL A 19 -21.86 8.31 22.33
C VAL A 19 -20.51 7.60 22.16
N GLU A 20 -19.82 7.32 23.27
CA GLU A 20 -18.48 6.73 23.25
C GLU A 20 -18.53 5.28 22.77
N ALA A 21 -19.42 4.44 23.31
CA ALA A 21 -19.60 3.07 22.84
C ALA A 21 -20.05 3.00 21.37
N TYR A 22 -20.92 3.92 20.93
CA TYR A 22 -21.30 4.00 19.51
C TYR A 22 -20.10 4.35 18.63
N MET A 23 -19.30 5.35 19.02
CA MET A 23 -18.10 5.75 18.29
C MET A 23 -17.06 4.63 18.24
N ASP A 24 -16.88 3.88 19.33
CA ASP A 24 -15.93 2.77 19.38
C ASP A 24 -16.39 1.58 18.53
N LYS A 25 -17.70 1.28 18.52
CA LYS A 25 -18.28 0.28 17.60
C LYS A 25 -18.07 0.70 16.14
N GLN A 26 -18.28 1.97 15.82
CA GLN A 26 -18.08 2.48 14.47
C GLN A 26 -16.60 2.41 14.05
N ARG A 27 -15.66 2.73 14.94
CA ARG A 27 -14.22 2.61 14.69
C ARG A 27 -13.79 1.17 14.43
N LEU A 28 -14.27 0.22 15.25
CA LEU A 28 -13.99 -1.20 15.04
C LEU A 28 -14.54 -1.68 13.69
N LYS A 29 -15.75 -1.25 13.32
CA LYS A 29 -16.32 -1.55 12.00
C LYS A 29 -15.44 -1.03 10.86
N SER A 30 -15.02 0.23 10.93
CA SER A 30 -14.13 0.83 9.92
C SER A 30 -12.79 0.11 9.81
N LEU A 31 -12.20 -0.33 10.94
CA LEU A 31 -10.99 -1.13 10.96
C LEU A 31 -11.17 -2.47 10.23
N PHE A 32 -12.28 -3.19 10.49
CA PHE A 32 -12.55 -4.47 9.83
C PHE A 32 -12.87 -4.32 8.35
N GLU A 33 -13.60 -3.28 7.97
CA GLU A 33 -13.85 -2.94 6.57
C GLU A 33 -12.54 -2.68 5.82
N ALA A 34 -11.66 -1.82 6.37
CA ALA A 34 -10.36 -1.51 5.78
C ALA A 34 -9.46 -2.76 5.68
N ARG A 35 -9.47 -3.62 6.70
CA ARG A 35 -8.78 -4.92 6.68
C ARG A 35 -9.27 -5.80 5.53
N ASN A 36 -10.59 -5.95 5.40
CA ASN A 36 -11.21 -6.79 4.38
C ASN A 36 -10.94 -6.26 2.96
N GLU A 37 -10.96 -4.94 2.78
CA GLU A 37 -10.58 -4.31 1.52
C GLU A 37 -9.11 -4.55 1.16
N ALA A 38 -8.20 -4.39 2.11
CA ALA A 38 -6.77 -4.69 1.91
C ALA A 38 -6.55 -6.17 1.57
N ALA A 39 -7.18 -7.08 2.31
CA ALA A 39 -7.11 -8.52 2.05
C ALA A 39 -7.63 -8.87 0.65
N LYS A 40 -8.76 -8.29 0.25
CA LYS A 40 -9.35 -8.48 -1.08
C LYS A 40 -8.46 -7.93 -2.18
N ALA A 41 -7.89 -6.74 -2.01
CA ALA A 41 -6.98 -6.14 -3.00
C ALA A 41 -5.74 -7.01 -3.23
N ILE A 42 -5.15 -7.57 -2.16
CA ILE A 42 -4.02 -8.49 -2.23
C ILE A 42 -4.42 -9.80 -2.94
N ARG A 43 -5.52 -10.43 -2.50
CA ARG A 43 -6.03 -11.70 -3.04
C ARG A 43 -6.36 -11.60 -4.53
N ASP A 44 -7.05 -10.53 -4.93
CA ASP A 44 -7.51 -10.34 -6.30
C ASP A 44 -6.44 -9.75 -7.22
N SER A 45 -5.22 -9.50 -6.72
CA SER A 45 -4.16 -8.80 -7.45
C SER A 45 -3.83 -9.44 -8.80
N SER A 46 -3.64 -10.76 -8.85
CA SER A 46 -3.34 -11.50 -10.08
C SER A 46 -4.49 -11.45 -11.08
N LEU A 47 -5.73 -11.60 -10.61
CA LEU A 47 -6.92 -11.53 -11.45
C LEU A 47 -7.12 -10.12 -12.03
N ASN A 48 -6.90 -9.08 -11.21
CA ASN A 48 -7.03 -7.70 -11.63
C ASN A 48 -5.95 -7.31 -12.65
N ARG A 49 -4.73 -7.85 -12.53
CA ARG A 49 -3.68 -7.66 -13.54
C ARG A 49 -4.09 -8.27 -14.88
N LEU A 50 -4.60 -9.51 -14.88
CA LEU A 50 -5.06 -10.18 -16.11
C LEU A 50 -6.20 -9.39 -16.76
N LYS A 51 -7.21 -8.99 -15.99
CA LYS A 51 -8.33 -8.18 -16.50
C LYS A 51 -7.88 -6.84 -17.08
N ALA A 52 -6.87 -6.19 -16.50
CA ALA A 52 -6.34 -4.94 -17.04
C ALA A 52 -5.63 -5.17 -18.39
N GLN A 53 -4.85 -6.24 -18.51
CA GLN A 53 -4.19 -6.63 -19.76
C GLN A 53 -5.20 -7.00 -20.85
N GLU A 54 -6.27 -7.74 -20.53
CA GLU A 54 -7.37 -8.06 -21.45
C GLU A 54 -8.07 -6.81 -21.98
N ARG A 55 -8.08 -5.72 -21.21
CA ARG A 55 -8.62 -4.41 -21.61
C ARG A 55 -7.62 -3.56 -22.42
N GLY A 56 -6.47 -4.11 -22.77
CA GLY A 56 -5.46 -3.46 -23.60
C GLY A 56 -4.41 -2.65 -22.84
N ALA A 57 -4.33 -2.75 -21.51
CA ALA A 57 -3.22 -2.17 -20.76
C ALA A 57 -1.90 -2.89 -21.08
N SER A 58 -0.80 -2.14 -21.13
CA SER A 58 0.54 -2.77 -21.11
C SER A 58 0.73 -3.54 -19.80
N SER A 59 1.58 -4.57 -19.83
CA SER A 59 1.85 -5.40 -18.66
C SER A 59 2.37 -4.58 -17.47
N GLU A 60 3.27 -3.65 -17.75
CA GLU A 60 3.88 -2.72 -16.80
C GLU A 60 2.83 -1.79 -16.18
N PHE A 61 1.95 -1.21 -17.01
CA PHE A 61 0.88 -0.34 -16.53
C PHE A 61 -0.14 -1.10 -15.68
N ALA A 62 -0.57 -2.28 -16.14
CA ALA A 62 -1.49 -3.15 -15.38
C ALA A 62 -0.90 -3.53 -14.01
N LYS A 63 0.41 -3.83 -13.96
CA LYS A 63 1.11 -4.10 -12.71
C LYS A 63 1.14 -2.88 -11.80
N GLN A 64 1.47 -1.71 -12.32
CA GLN A 64 1.51 -0.46 -11.54
C GLN A 64 0.16 -0.14 -10.91
N VAL A 65 -0.91 -0.11 -11.70
CA VAL A 65 -2.26 0.21 -11.21
C VAL A 65 -2.73 -0.73 -10.10
N VAL A 66 -2.43 -2.03 -10.23
CA VAL A 66 -2.79 -3.02 -9.19
C VAL A 66 -1.95 -2.83 -7.93
N ASN A 67 -0.65 -2.57 -8.07
CA ASN A 67 0.22 -2.31 -6.93
C ASN A 67 -0.22 -1.06 -6.17
N ASP A 68 -0.56 0.02 -6.88
CA ASP A 68 -1.02 1.28 -6.28
C ASP A 68 -2.35 1.09 -5.55
N ARG A 69 -3.25 0.27 -6.09
CA ARG A 69 -4.50 -0.11 -5.41
C ARG A 69 -4.25 -0.86 -4.11
N ILE A 70 -3.37 -1.86 -4.13
CA ILE A 70 -3.00 -2.63 -2.93
C ILE A 70 -2.40 -1.69 -1.89
N ALA A 71 -1.46 -0.84 -2.31
CA ALA A 71 -0.81 0.13 -1.45
C ALA A 71 -1.83 1.05 -0.77
N SER A 72 -2.77 1.59 -1.54
CA SER A 72 -3.85 2.46 -1.04
C SER A 72 -4.73 1.76 0.01
N CYS A 73 -5.20 0.54 -0.28
CA CYS A 73 -6.02 -0.21 0.69
C CYS A 73 -5.25 -0.54 1.97
N VAL A 74 -3.97 -0.93 1.86
CA VAL A 74 -3.11 -1.19 3.04
C VAL A 74 -2.85 0.08 3.84
N ARG A 75 -2.66 1.24 3.18
CA ARG A 75 -2.52 2.53 3.87
C ARG A 75 -3.78 2.94 4.61
N ALA A 76 -4.95 2.75 4.01
CA ALA A 76 -6.22 2.98 4.69
C ALA A 76 -6.33 2.09 5.94
N TYR A 77 -5.97 0.81 5.83
CA TYR A 77 -5.95 -0.10 6.97
C TYR A 77 -4.97 0.32 8.08
N ILE A 78 -3.76 0.79 7.73
CA ILE A 78 -2.83 1.37 8.71
C ILE A 78 -3.46 2.56 9.42
N ALA A 79 -4.09 3.48 8.68
CA ALA A 79 -4.70 4.68 9.25
C ALA A 79 -5.78 4.35 10.28
N GLU A 80 -6.61 3.33 10.01
CA GLU A 80 -7.60 2.85 10.98
C GLU A 80 -6.96 2.18 12.20
N CYS A 81 -5.81 1.51 12.03
CA CYS A 81 -5.08 0.88 13.14
C CYS A 81 -4.28 1.89 13.96
N GLU A 82 -3.86 3.02 13.38
CA GLU A 82 -2.90 3.97 13.97
C GLU A 82 -3.24 4.40 15.41
N PRO A 83 -4.50 4.72 15.77
CA PRO A 83 -4.84 5.06 17.15
C PRO A 83 -4.51 3.93 18.15
N LEU A 84 -4.76 2.67 17.77
CA LEU A 84 -4.45 1.50 18.60
C LEU A 84 -2.94 1.28 18.70
N LEU A 85 -2.23 1.45 17.58
CA LEU A 85 -0.78 1.27 17.51
C LEU A 85 -0.04 2.29 18.39
N ARG A 86 -0.47 3.55 18.40
CA ARG A 86 0.14 4.61 19.22
C ARG A 86 0.02 4.37 20.73
N ASN A 87 -1.01 3.64 21.15
CA ASN A 87 -1.32 3.39 22.55
C ASN A 87 -0.60 2.17 23.15
N THR A 88 0.10 1.39 22.33
CA THR A 88 0.80 0.16 22.76
C THR A 88 2.30 0.25 22.48
N GLU A 89 3.13 -0.39 23.31
CA GLU A 89 4.59 -0.41 23.07
C GLU A 89 4.92 -1.15 21.77
N SER A 90 4.35 -2.34 21.58
CA SER A 90 4.50 -3.14 20.36
C SER A 90 4.00 -2.39 19.12
N GLY A 91 2.87 -1.68 19.21
CA GLY A 91 2.36 -0.86 18.12
C GLY A 91 3.25 0.32 17.76
N ARG A 92 3.83 1.02 18.75
CA ARG A 92 4.80 2.10 18.51
C ARG A 92 6.08 1.60 17.84
N ARG A 93 6.58 0.43 18.23
CA ARG A 93 7.75 -0.19 17.58
C ARG A 93 7.46 -0.55 16.13
N LEU A 94 6.29 -1.10 15.83
CA LEU A 94 5.88 -1.39 14.46
C LEU A 94 5.68 -0.10 13.63
N LEU A 95 5.16 0.97 14.25
CA LEU A 95 4.97 2.27 13.60
C LEU A 95 6.28 2.94 13.17
N TYR A 96 7.34 2.87 13.99
CA TYR A 96 8.52 3.73 13.82
C TYR A 96 9.86 3.01 13.74
N GLU A 97 10.04 1.88 14.41
CA GLU A 97 11.37 1.30 14.67
C GLU A 97 11.63 0.01 13.88
N THR A 98 10.59 -0.71 13.51
CA THR A 98 10.72 -2.04 12.91
C THR A 98 11.15 -1.94 11.46
N GLU A 99 12.27 -2.56 11.09
CA GLU A 99 12.58 -2.78 9.68
C GLU A 99 11.56 -3.75 9.09
N ILE A 100 10.72 -3.25 8.18
CA ILE A 100 9.63 -4.04 7.60
C ILE A 100 10.11 -4.78 6.36
N PHE A 101 10.81 -4.08 5.47
CA PHE A 101 11.22 -4.65 4.20
C PHE A 101 12.36 -3.83 3.57
N THR A 102 13.29 -4.54 2.95
CA THR A 102 14.35 -3.96 2.13
C THR A 102 14.20 -4.44 0.70
N PHE A 103 14.24 -3.52 -0.26
CA PHE A 103 14.14 -3.85 -1.68
C PHE A 103 15.10 -3.06 -2.56
N ASN A 104 15.50 -3.69 -3.65
CA ASN A 104 16.41 -3.10 -4.61
C ASN A 104 15.68 -2.22 -5.62
N VAL A 105 16.24 -1.05 -5.90
CA VAL A 105 15.80 -0.16 -6.96
C VAL A 105 16.11 -0.80 -8.32
N PRO A 106 15.10 -1.02 -9.19
CA PRO A 106 15.33 -1.67 -10.47
C PRO A 106 16.14 -0.76 -11.41
N LEU A 107 17.25 -1.28 -11.94
CA LEU A 107 17.94 -0.63 -13.05
C LEU A 107 17.10 -0.76 -14.33
N ARG A 108 16.93 0.35 -15.05
CA ARG A 108 16.30 0.31 -16.37
C ARG A 108 17.26 -0.33 -17.35
N LYS A 109 16.80 -1.39 -18.04
CA LYS A 109 17.59 -2.15 -19.03
C LYS A 109 18.22 -1.20 -20.05
N ALA A 110 19.46 -1.50 -20.40
CA ALA A 110 20.18 -0.82 -21.45
C ALA A 110 19.40 -0.90 -22.77
N THR A 111 19.09 0.24 -23.37
CA THR A 111 18.58 0.30 -24.73
C THR A 111 19.78 0.20 -25.67
N GLN A 112 19.74 -0.78 -26.58
CA GLN A 112 20.75 -0.92 -27.61
C GLN A 112 20.10 -0.56 -28.94
N ASP A 113 20.51 0.57 -29.50
CA ASP A 113 20.00 1.05 -30.78
C ASP A 113 21.18 1.40 -31.70
N GLY A 114 21.16 0.87 -32.92
CA GLY A 114 22.11 1.24 -33.98
C GLY A 114 23.62 1.12 -33.69
N GLY A 115 24.07 0.37 -32.67
CA GLY A 115 25.49 0.25 -32.29
C GLY A 115 25.91 1.10 -31.09
N THR A 116 24.97 1.80 -30.47
CA THR A 116 25.14 2.51 -29.19
C THR A 116 24.47 1.70 -28.07
N ALA A 117 25.18 1.47 -26.97
CA ALA A 117 24.65 0.88 -25.76
C ALA A 117 24.53 1.96 -24.69
N SER A 118 23.33 2.20 -24.15
CA SER A 118 23.15 3.10 -23.00
C SER A 118 22.94 2.31 -21.72
N PHE A 119 23.56 2.70 -20.61
CA PHE A 119 23.37 2.12 -19.29
C PHE A 119 22.86 3.19 -18.34
N ASN A 120 21.94 2.81 -17.44
CA ASN A 120 21.41 3.72 -16.44
C ASN A 120 22.12 3.49 -15.10
N GLU A 121 22.63 4.56 -14.50
CA GLU A 121 23.18 4.60 -13.15
C GLU A 121 22.22 5.40 -12.26
N ILE A 122 22.04 4.99 -11.00
CA ILE A 122 21.23 5.75 -10.05
C ILE A 122 22.11 6.88 -9.51
N ILE A 123 21.67 8.13 -9.66
CA ILE A 123 22.40 9.31 -9.20
C ILE A 123 21.87 9.77 -7.84
N ASP A 124 20.55 9.67 -7.61
CA ASP A 124 19.92 10.20 -6.39
C ASP A 124 18.60 9.47 -6.07
N ILE A 125 18.34 9.28 -4.78
CA ILE A 125 17.08 8.79 -4.23
C ILE A 125 16.61 9.81 -3.19
N PRO A 126 15.66 10.71 -3.53
CA PRO A 126 15.40 11.94 -2.77
C PRO A 126 14.70 11.75 -1.42
N THR A 127 14.35 10.53 -1.02
CA THR A 127 13.41 10.29 0.09
C THR A 127 13.98 9.47 1.26
N GLY A 128 15.21 9.71 1.69
CA GLY A 128 15.77 9.07 2.90
C GLY A 128 17.26 8.76 2.80
N GLU A 129 17.87 8.41 3.94
CA GLU A 129 19.23 7.85 4.00
C GLU A 129 19.22 6.44 3.37
N TYR A 130 19.21 6.38 2.04
CA TYR A 130 19.29 5.11 1.31
C TYR A 130 20.73 4.88 0.90
N GLU A 131 21.33 3.80 1.39
CA GLU A 131 22.66 3.39 0.98
C GLU A 131 22.60 2.67 -0.38
N GLY A 132 23.09 3.34 -1.42
CA GLY A 132 23.29 2.74 -2.74
C GLY A 132 21.99 2.43 -3.49
N ARG A 133 21.75 1.13 -3.78
CA ARG A 133 20.62 0.65 -4.61
C ARG A 133 19.45 0.08 -3.80
N GLU A 134 19.53 0.14 -2.47
CA GLU A 134 18.55 -0.51 -1.60
C GLU A 134 17.72 0.54 -0.86
N ILE A 135 16.42 0.28 -0.81
CA ILE A 135 15.45 1.07 -0.05
C ILE A 135 14.96 0.19 1.09
N THR A 136 15.23 0.63 2.31
CA THR A 136 14.75 0.01 3.54
C THR A 136 13.58 0.84 4.07
N ILE A 137 12.45 0.17 4.35
CA ILE A 137 11.28 0.76 4.98
C ILE A 137 11.32 0.41 6.48
N GLN A 138 11.59 1.42 7.30
CA GLN A 138 11.55 1.38 8.76
C GLN A 138 10.21 1.93 9.26
N GLY A 139 9.39 1.03 9.76
CA GLY A 139 8.10 1.34 10.35
C GLY A 139 7.00 1.65 9.34
N LEU A 140 5.77 1.58 9.84
CA LEU A 140 4.57 1.87 9.07
C LEU A 140 4.47 3.35 8.69
N ASP A 141 4.98 4.27 9.52
CA ASP A 141 4.96 5.70 9.21
C ASP A 141 5.79 6.04 7.96
N GLN A 142 6.96 5.42 7.80
CA GLN A 142 7.75 5.59 6.58
C GLN A 142 7.01 5.03 5.36
N TYR A 143 6.35 3.88 5.48
CA TYR A 143 5.52 3.33 4.39
C TYR A 143 4.37 4.27 3.98
N MET A 144 3.69 4.87 4.95
CA MET A 144 2.58 5.81 4.71
C MET A 144 3.03 7.05 3.94
N ARG A 145 4.27 7.50 4.18
CA ARG A 145 4.90 8.65 3.51
C ARG A 145 5.67 8.27 2.26
N PHE A 146 5.91 6.99 2.05
CA PHE A 146 6.65 6.48 0.90
C PHE A 146 5.76 6.53 -0.34
N ASP A 147 5.61 7.70 -0.95
CA ASP A 147 5.08 7.81 -2.30
C ASP A 147 6.18 7.49 -3.29
N ALA A 148 5.82 6.68 -4.30
CA ALA A 148 6.70 6.12 -5.33
C ALA A 148 8.01 6.90 -5.49
N ALA A 149 9.08 6.41 -4.85
CA ALA A 149 10.32 7.17 -4.75
C ALA A 149 10.75 7.61 -6.15
N THR A 150 10.94 8.91 -6.31
CA THR A 150 11.33 9.52 -7.58
C THR A 150 12.83 9.37 -7.71
N VAL A 151 13.28 8.25 -8.26
CA VAL A 151 14.71 7.99 -8.42
C VAL A 151 15.23 8.73 -9.63
N LYS A 152 16.35 9.44 -9.42
CA LYS A 152 17.08 10.13 -10.47
C LYS A 152 18.09 9.17 -11.07
N TYR A 153 17.94 8.87 -12.35
CA TYR A 153 18.88 8.05 -13.10
C TYR A 153 19.73 8.94 -14.01
N GLY A 154 21.01 8.63 -14.13
CA GLY A 154 21.92 9.13 -15.14
C GLY A 154 22.08 8.12 -16.26
N GLU A 155 22.06 8.57 -17.50
CA GLU A 155 22.31 7.72 -18.66
C GLU A 155 23.77 7.85 -19.10
N LYS A 156 24.48 6.72 -19.19
CA LYS A 156 25.83 6.60 -19.78
C LYS A 156 25.73 5.90 -21.13
N THR A 157 26.05 6.60 -22.21
CA THR A 157 26.05 6.07 -23.59
C THR A 157 27.44 5.64 -24.03
N PHE A 158 27.54 4.46 -24.65
CA PHE A 158 28.76 3.95 -25.27
C PHE A 158 28.52 3.69 -26.76
N SER A 159 29.32 4.31 -27.63
CA SER A 159 29.27 4.10 -29.09
C SER A 159 30.36 3.14 -29.55
N ARG A 160 30.00 2.09 -30.31
CA ARG A 160 30.95 1.07 -30.79
C ARG A 160 31.41 1.39 -32.22
N GLY A 161 32.41 2.25 -32.36
CA GLY A 161 33.04 2.59 -33.64
C GLY A 161 34.29 1.77 -33.94
N GLY A 162 34.22 0.85 -34.90
CA GLY A 162 35.29 0.40 -35.82
C GLY A 162 36.70 -0.03 -35.36
N GLY A 163 37.08 0.09 -34.08
CA GLY A 163 38.45 -0.20 -33.64
C GLY A 163 38.72 -0.07 -32.13
N GLY A 164 37.71 0.23 -31.33
CA GLY A 164 37.81 0.32 -29.87
C GLY A 164 36.47 0.69 -29.24
N VAL A 165 36.26 0.30 -27.98
CA VAL A 165 35.19 0.88 -27.15
C VAL A 165 35.72 2.22 -26.68
N TYR A 166 35.21 3.31 -27.25
CA TYR A 166 35.47 4.64 -26.73
C TYR A 166 34.39 4.94 -25.69
N GLU A 167 34.80 5.19 -24.45
CA GLU A 167 33.94 5.91 -23.51
C GLU A 167 33.83 7.32 -24.10
N GLU A 168 32.70 7.62 -24.72
CA GLU A 168 32.44 8.97 -25.21
C GLU A 168 32.33 9.82 -23.96
N ASN A 169 33.38 10.61 -23.68
CA ASN A 169 33.52 11.51 -22.52
C ASN A 169 32.48 12.65 -22.59
N GLY A 170 31.22 12.28 -22.53
CA GLY A 170 30.11 13.13 -22.22
C GLY A 170 29.26 12.34 -21.24
N PHE A 171 29.34 12.69 -19.96
CA PHE A 171 28.14 12.64 -19.15
C PHE A 171 27.10 13.41 -19.95
N VAL A 172 26.23 12.70 -20.67
CA VAL A 172 25.00 13.33 -21.10
C VAL A 172 24.25 13.48 -19.79
N ASP A 173 24.18 14.71 -19.27
CA ASP A 173 23.40 15.11 -18.08
C ASP A 173 21.88 14.92 -18.32
N ASN A 174 21.48 13.89 -19.06
CA ASN A 174 20.12 13.42 -19.12
C ASN A 174 19.83 12.68 -17.83
N THR A 175 19.56 13.48 -16.81
CA THR A 175 19.00 12.98 -15.58
C THR A 175 17.51 12.88 -15.76
N PHE A 176 16.95 11.69 -15.62
CA PHE A 176 15.50 11.51 -15.62
C PHE A 176 15.04 10.97 -14.28
N THR A 177 13.84 11.40 -13.89
CA THR A 177 13.17 10.93 -12.70
C THR A 177 12.20 9.81 -13.08
N ALA A 178 12.31 8.67 -12.40
CA ALA A 178 11.32 7.61 -12.53
C ALA A 178 10.73 7.26 -11.17
N GLN A 179 9.41 7.05 -11.15
CA GLN A 179 8.71 6.53 -9.99
C GLN A 179 8.99 5.04 -9.86
N ILE A 180 9.49 4.62 -8.69
CA ILE A 180 9.54 3.20 -8.37
C ILE A 180 8.14 2.75 -7.94
N PRO A 181 7.50 1.81 -8.65
CA PRO A 181 6.22 1.28 -8.23
C PRO A 181 6.38 0.55 -6.89
N MET A 182 5.40 0.72 -6.01
CA MET A 182 5.44 0.07 -4.70
C MET A 182 5.52 -1.46 -4.86
N PRO A 183 6.50 -2.15 -4.24
CA PRO A 183 6.57 -3.60 -4.31
C PRO A 183 5.36 -4.23 -3.62
N VAL A 184 4.65 -5.15 -4.30
CA VAL A 184 3.51 -5.86 -3.69
C VAL A 184 3.91 -6.57 -2.40
N ARG A 185 5.11 -7.18 -2.37
CA ARG A 185 5.64 -7.87 -1.20
C ARG A 185 5.78 -6.97 0.03
N LEU A 186 6.06 -5.68 -0.16
CA LEU A 186 6.11 -4.71 0.94
C LEU A 186 4.71 -4.57 1.57
N SER A 187 3.69 -4.31 0.76
CA SER A 187 2.31 -4.19 1.22
C SER A 187 1.78 -5.50 1.83
N GLU A 188 2.14 -6.67 1.28
CA GLU A 188 1.80 -7.98 1.84
C GLU A 188 2.45 -8.21 3.22
N THR A 189 3.72 -7.82 3.36
CA THR A 189 4.45 -7.96 4.63
C THR A 189 3.82 -7.07 5.70
N ILE A 190 3.55 -5.81 5.37
CA ILE A 190 2.84 -4.87 6.25
C ILE A 190 1.48 -5.40 6.69
N PHE A 191 0.69 -5.89 5.73
CA PHE A 191 -0.62 -6.45 6.04
C PHE A 191 -0.50 -7.63 7.02
N ARG A 192 0.52 -8.48 6.87
CA ARG A 192 0.77 -9.59 7.79
C ARG A 192 1.17 -9.10 9.19
N GLU A 193 2.16 -8.22 9.28
CA GLU A 193 2.64 -7.67 10.56
C GLU A 193 1.54 -6.96 11.35
N LEU A 194 0.65 -6.21 10.67
CA LEU A 194 -0.51 -5.59 11.29
C LEU A 194 -1.50 -6.62 11.85
N ASN A 195 -1.81 -7.67 11.09
CA ASN A 195 -2.69 -8.74 11.58
C ASN A 195 -2.03 -9.47 12.75
N ASP A 196 -0.74 -9.78 12.69
CA ASP A 196 -0.05 -10.48 13.78
C ASP A 196 -0.06 -9.65 15.06
N LEU A 197 0.11 -8.33 14.96
CA LEU A 197 0.02 -7.43 16.11
C LEU A 197 -1.41 -7.32 16.66
N LEU A 198 -2.42 -7.13 15.80
CA LEU A 198 -3.81 -7.09 16.26
C LEU A 198 -4.25 -8.40 16.93
N ALA A 199 -3.70 -9.54 16.47
CA ALA A 199 -3.94 -10.84 17.08
C ALA A 199 -3.36 -10.90 18.50
N GLN A 200 -2.14 -10.39 18.68
CA GLN A 200 -1.51 -10.28 20.00
C GLN A 200 -2.30 -9.37 20.95
N LEU A 201 -2.98 -8.35 20.42
CA LEU A 201 -3.84 -7.45 21.18
C LEU A 201 -5.24 -8.02 21.46
N ASN A 202 -5.52 -9.27 21.07
CA ASN A 202 -6.85 -9.91 21.15
C ASN A 202 -7.96 -9.11 20.46
N ILE A 203 -7.62 -8.27 19.49
CA ILE A 203 -8.60 -7.56 18.67
C ILE A 203 -9.08 -8.57 17.63
N GLY A 204 -10.34 -9.02 17.75
CA GLY A 204 -10.91 -10.21 17.12
C GLY A 204 -10.52 -10.40 15.65
N LEU A 205 -9.44 -11.15 15.41
CA LEU A 205 -9.05 -11.64 14.09
C LEU A 205 -9.50 -13.08 13.88
N GLN A 206 -10.67 -13.45 14.40
CA GLN A 206 -11.27 -14.71 13.98
C GLN A 206 -11.51 -14.58 12.48
N ALA A 207 -10.70 -15.33 11.73
CA ALA A 207 -10.79 -15.37 10.29
C ALA A 207 -12.18 -15.87 9.95
N GLU A 208 -13.03 -15.00 9.41
CA GLU A 208 -14.14 -15.41 8.56
C GLU A 208 -13.54 -16.10 7.33
N THR A 209 -13.18 -17.37 7.51
CA THR A 209 -13.26 -18.35 6.44
C THR A 209 -14.75 -18.45 6.10
N ASN A 210 -15.18 -17.62 5.15
CA ASN A 210 -16.50 -17.68 4.56
C ASN A 210 -16.80 -19.12 4.11
N ASP A 211 -17.77 -19.74 4.78
CA ASP A 211 -18.82 -20.45 4.07
C ASP A 211 -20.13 -19.68 4.39
N ASP A 212 -20.71 -19.12 3.33
CA ASP A 212 -22.12 -18.76 3.14
C ASP A 212 -23.00 -18.56 4.39
N GLU A 213 -23.33 -17.30 4.69
CA GLU A 213 -24.67 -16.76 5.01
C GLU A 213 -24.52 -15.45 5.80
N GLY A 214 -25.43 -14.50 5.58
CA GLY A 214 -25.44 -13.23 6.30
C GLY A 214 -25.68 -13.46 7.79
N VAL A 215 -24.64 -13.29 8.60
CA VAL A 215 -24.77 -13.32 10.06
C VAL A 215 -24.81 -11.88 10.54
N ASP A 216 -26.01 -11.46 10.97
CA ASP A 216 -26.16 -10.33 11.89
C ASP A 216 -25.28 -10.65 13.11
N PHE A 217 -24.20 -9.87 13.30
CA PHE A 217 -23.38 -9.96 14.49
C PHE A 217 -24.25 -9.61 15.70
N ASP A 218 -24.57 -10.61 16.52
CA ASP A 218 -25.24 -10.40 17.80
C ASP A 218 -24.20 -9.86 18.79
N TYR A 219 -24.32 -8.58 19.11
CA TYR A 219 -23.45 -7.88 20.06
C TYR A 219 -23.94 -8.00 21.51
N SER A 220 -24.89 -8.89 21.79
CA SER A 220 -25.45 -9.05 23.15
C SER A 220 -24.48 -9.64 24.18
N ASP A 221 -23.37 -10.23 23.75
CA ASP A 221 -22.39 -10.89 24.65
C ASP A 221 -21.21 -10.00 25.08
N LEU A 222 -21.23 -8.69 24.77
CA LEU A 222 -20.10 -7.77 25.05
C LEU A 222 -20.32 -6.84 26.26
N ILE A 223 -21.15 -7.24 27.23
CA ILE A 223 -21.39 -6.50 28.49
C ILE A 223 -20.82 -7.25 29.70
#